data_AF-A0A7G5DSB0-F1
#
_entry.id   AF-A0A7G5DSB0-F1
#
_cell.length_a   1.000
_cell.length_b   1.000
_cell.length_c   1.000
_cell.angle_alpha   90.00
_cell.angle_beta   90.00
_cell.angle_gamma   90.00
#
_symmetry.space_group_name_H-M   'P 1'
#
loop_
_entity.id
_entity.type
_entity.pdbx_description
1 polymer ?
#
loop_
_entity_poly.entity_id
_entity_poly.type
_entity_poly.pdbx_seq_one_letter_code
_entity_poly.pdbx_strand_id
1 'polypeptide(L)'
;MKNLIIALLIGAAVWQFYLKPNSERSDSSTSYPASQPTTSVSSGIPTSLTQPSISPARPATPSYSCDGRTHCSQMTSCAEATFFLRNCPGTKMDGDNDGVPCEQQWCRW
;
A
#
# COMPACT_ATOMS: atom_id res chain seq x y z
N MET A 1 42.42 34.18 10.23
CA MET A 1 41.32 34.71 9.39
C MET A 1 40.70 33.66 8.45
N LYS A 2 41.42 32.63 8.00
CA LYS A 2 40.89 31.59 7.10
C LYS A 2 39.85 30.66 7.77
N ASN A 3 40.02 30.37 9.06
CA ASN A 3 39.16 29.44 9.79
C ASN A 3 37.74 30.00 10.03
N LEU A 4 37.60 31.32 10.12
CA LEU A 4 36.29 32.00 10.18
C LEU A 4 35.54 31.91 8.85
N ILE A 5 36.25 31.99 7.72
CA ILE A 5 35.66 31.83 6.40
C ILE A 5 35.12 30.40 6.23
N ILE A 6 35.87 29.39 6.69
CA ILE A 6 35.43 27.99 6.65
C ILE A 6 34.18 27.77 7.51
N ALA A 7 34.13 28.33 8.72
CA ALA A 7 32.96 28.22 9.59
C ALA A 7 31.70 28.87 8.99
N LEU A 8 31.84 30.02 8.33
CA LEU A 8 30.73 30.68 7.63
C LEU A 8 30.22 29.86 6.43
N LEU A 9 31.12 29.24 5.66
CA LEU A 9 30.72 28.40 4.52
C LEU A 9 29.98 27.13 4.98
N ILE A 10 30.43 26.49 6.06
CA ILE A 10 29.77 25.30 6.61
C ILE A 10 28.41 25.67 7.19
N GLY A 11 28.32 26.77 7.95
CA GLY A 11 27.05 27.27 8.48
C GLY A 11 26.02 27.57 7.37
N ALA A 12 26.45 28.21 6.28
CA ALA A 12 25.60 28.49 5.13
C ALA A 12 25.15 27.21 4.40
N ALA A 13 26.03 26.22 4.23
CA ALA A 13 25.70 24.95 3.58
C ALA A 13 24.69 24.12 4.40
N VAL A 14 24.89 24.05 5.73
CA VAL A 14 23.95 23.37 6.64
C VAL A 14 22.59 24.07 6.64
N TRP A 15 22.57 25.39 6.64
CA TRP A 15 21.31 26.16 6.57
C TRP A 15 20.58 25.96 5.22
N GLN A 16 21.30 25.96 4.10
CA GLN A 16 20.75 25.67 2.77
C GLN A 16 20.15 24.26 2.67
N PHE A 17 20.73 23.28 3.38
CA PHE A 17 20.23 21.91 3.40
C PHE A 17 19.02 21.74 4.32
N TYR A 18 18.98 22.43 5.46
CA TYR A 18 17.88 22.33 6.42
C TYR A 18 16.65 23.19 6.09
N LEU A 19 16.79 24.26 5.31
CA LEU A 19 15.67 25.13 4.89
C LEU A 19 15.11 24.83 3.49
N LYS A 20 15.35 23.63 2.96
CA LYS A 20 14.78 23.17 1.68
C LYS A 20 13.47 22.41 1.96
N PRO A 21 12.28 23.02 1.87
CA PRO A 21 11.04 22.25 1.80
C PRO A 21 11.07 21.43 0.51
N ASN A 22 10.91 20.11 0.64
CA ASN A 22 10.76 19.18 -0.48
C ASN A 22 9.55 19.61 -1.34
N SER A 23 9.80 20.41 -2.36
CA SER A 23 8.85 20.70 -3.44
C SER A 23 9.11 19.73 -4.58
N GLU A 24 8.78 18.47 -4.35
CA GLU A 24 8.60 17.43 -5.36
C GLU A 24 7.30 16.72 -4.92
N ARG A 25 6.21 16.61 -5.68
CA ARG A 25 5.96 16.80 -7.10
C ARG A 25 4.42 16.81 -7.24
N SER A 26 3.86 17.91 -7.72
CA SER A 26 2.49 17.91 -8.25
C SER A 26 2.45 17.16 -9.58
N ASP A 27 1.26 16.65 -9.87
CA ASP A 27 0.77 16.12 -11.16
C ASP A 27 1.11 14.66 -11.51
N SER A 28 0.18 13.79 -11.15
CA SER A 28 -0.31 12.80 -12.11
C SER A 28 -1.83 12.78 -12.05
N SER A 29 -2.41 13.67 -12.85
CA SER A 29 -3.73 13.53 -13.43
C SER A 29 -3.76 12.25 -14.25
N THR A 30 -4.00 11.12 -13.61
CA THR A 30 -4.50 9.94 -14.31
C THR A 30 -5.97 10.20 -14.61
N SER A 31 -6.22 10.45 -15.89
CA SER A 31 -7.53 10.45 -16.50
C SER A 31 -8.28 9.16 -16.14
N TYR A 32 -9.34 9.29 -15.37
CA TYR A 32 -10.38 8.26 -15.27
C TYR A 32 -11.16 8.25 -16.58
N PRO A 33 -11.15 7.17 -17.38
CA PRO A 33 -12.25 6.94 -18.29
C PRO A 33 -13.47 6.52 -17.44
N ALA A 34 -14.47 7.40 -17.42
CA ALA A 34 -15.82 7.08 -17.01
C ALA A 34 -16.30 5.85 -17.79
N SER A 35 -16.34 4.69 -17.12
CA SER A 35 -17.02 3.51 -17.62
C SER A 35 -18.32 3.37 -16.84
N GLN A 36 -19.38 3.84 -17.49
CA GLN A 36 -20.76 3.65 -17.11
C GLN A 36 -21.04 2.14 -16.94
N PRO A 37 -21.81 1.72 -15.92
CA PRO A 37 -22.57 0.50 -16.04
C PRO A 37 -23.78 0.79 -16.94
N THR A 38 -23.72 0.35 -18.19
CA THR A 38 -24.90 0.24 -19.05
C THR A 38 -25.84 -0.80 -18.45
N THR A 39 -26.97 -0.31 -17.95
CA THR A 39 -28.12 -1.11 -17.55
C THR A 39 -28.64 -1.90 -18.75
N SER A 40 -28.10 -3.11 -18.91
CA SER A 40 -28.56 -4.08 -19.90
C SER A 40 -29.72 -4.84 -19.31
N VAL A 41 -30.91 -4.26 -19.37
CA VAL A 41 -32.16 -5.01 -19.26
C VAL A 41 -32.28 -5.86 -20.51
N SER A 42 -32.15 -7.18 -20.36
CA SER A 42 -32.74 -8.12 -21.30
C SER A 42 -33.25 -9.33 -20.53
N SER A 43 -34.56 -9.29 -20.30
CA SER A 43 -35.39 -10.37 -19.82
C SER A 43 -35.19 -11.63 -20.65
N GLY A 44 -34.95 -12.76 -20.00
CA GLY A 44 -34.72 -14.02 -20.69
C GLY A 44 -34.71 -15.29 -19.84
N ILE A 45 -35.86 -15.66 -19.26
CA ILE A 45 -36.35 -17.07 -19.12
C ILE A 45 -35.63 -17.95 -18.05
N PRO A 46 -36.21 -19.06 -17.57
CA PRO A 46 -37.52 -19.31 -16.96
C PRO A 46 -37.40 -19.65 -15.45
N THR A 47 -38.54 -19.69 -14.77
CA THR A 47 -38.72 -20.54 -13.59
C THR A 47 -38.27 -21.97 -13.91
N SER A 48 -37.15 -22.41 -13.34
CA SER A 48 -36.86 -23.83 -13.17
C SER A 48 -36.56 -24.08 -11.70
N LEU A 49 -37.56 -24.68 -11.09
CA LEU A 49 -37.55 -25.27 -9.76
C LEU A 49 -36.37 -26.25 -9.63
N THR A 50 -35.84 -26.35 -8.41
CA THR A 50 -34.95 -27.43 -7.95
C THR A 50 -33.48 -27.24 -8.30
N GLN A 51 -32.70 -26.76 -7.33
CA GLN A 51 -31.72 -27.59 -6.59
C GLN A 51 -30.94 -26.69 -5.60
N PRO A 52 -31.01 -26.92 -4.27
CA PRO A 52 -30.04 -26.34 -3.36
C PRO A 52 -28.70 -27.02 -3.61
N SER A 53 -27.93 -26.51 -4.58
CA SER A 53 -26.52 -26.85 -4.71
C SER A 53 -25.80 -26.14 -3.58
N ILE A 54 -25.62 -26.86 -2.48
CA ILE A 54 -24.74 -26.47 -1.38
C ILE A 54 -23.31 -26.67 -1.89
N SER A 55 -22.88 -25.88 -2.87
CA SER A 55 -21.47 -25.76 -3.18
C SER A 55 -20.82 -25.16 -1.94
N PRO A 56 -19.82 -25.81 -1.32
CA PRO A 56 -19.08 -25.18 -0.23
C PRO A 56 -18.55 -23.87 -0.79
N ALA A 57 -19.05 -22.74 -0.26
CA ALA A 57 -18.58 -21.42 -0.62
C ALA A 57 -17.08 -21.41 -0.35
N ARG A 58 -16.29 -21.50 -1.42
CA ARG A 58 -14.83 -21.47 -1.31
C ARG A 58 -14.50 -20.18 -0.57
N PRO A 59 -13.69 -20.22 0.51
CA PRO A 59 -13.33 -19.00 1.22
C PRO A 59 -12.81 -18.01 0.18
N ALA A 60 -13.45 -16.85 0.07
CA ALA A 60 -13.00 -15.81 -0.82
C ALA A 60 -11.56 -15.49 -0.41
N THR A 61 -10.59 -15.81 -1.26
CA THR A 61 -9.19 -15.48 -1.01
C THR A 61 -9.10 -13.96 -1.01
N PRO A 62 -8.63 -13.34 0.08
CA PRO A 62 -8.48 -11.89 0.10
C PRO A 62 -7.46 -11.48 -0.97
N SER A 63 -7.88 -10.62 -1.89
CA SER A 63 -7.00 -10.03 -2.90
C SER A 63 -6.33 -8.80 -2.31
N TYR A 64 -5.01 -8.86 -2.16
CA TYR A 64 -4.19 -7.74 -1.68
C TYR A 64 -3.50 -7.05 -2.85
N SER A 65 -3.36 -5.72 -2.77
CA SER A 65 -2.72 -4.90 -3.79
C SER A 65 -1.77 -3.91 -3.12
N CYS A 66 -0.66 -3.59 -3.77
CA CYS A 66 0.29 -2.61 -3.24
C CYS A 66 -0.29 -1.19 -3.37
N ASP A 67 -0.85 -0.68 -2.28
CA ASP A 67 -1.46 0.65 -2.20
C ASP A 67 -0.56 1.70 -1.51
N GLY A 68 0.72 1.35 -1.26
CA GLY A 68 1.70 2.25 -0.65
C GLY A 68 1.81 2.15 0.87
N ARG A 69 1.10 1.21 1.50
CA ARG A 69 1.25 0.91 2.93
C ARG A 69 2.58 0.24 3.20
N THR A 70 3.29 0.73 4.22
CA THR A 70 4.65 0.30 4.55
C THR A 70 4.84 -0.08 6.01
N HIS A 71 3.84 0.17 6.88
CA HIS A 71 3.93 -0.09 8.31
C HIS A 71 2.85 -1.04 8.80
N CYS A 72 3.13 -1.71 9.92
CA CYS A 72 2.27 -2.72 10.51
C CYS A 72 0.91 -2.20 10.99
N SER A 73 0.82 -0.97 11.48
CA SER A 73 -0.45 -0.37 11.91
C SER A 73 -1.46 -0.20 10.78
N GLN A 74 -1.01 -0.29 9.53
CA GLN A 74 -1.85 -0.15 8.34
C GLN A 74 -2.37 -1.50 7.84
N MET A 75 -1.81 -2.62 8.32
CA MET A 75 -2.26 -3.98 7.98
C MET A 75 -3.40 -4.42 8.90
N THR A 76 -4.11 -5.46 8.52
CA THR A 76 -5.22 -6.02 9.32
C THR A 76 -5.01 -7.48 9.69
N SER A 77 -3.98 -8.13 9.13
CA SER A 77 -3.69 -9.55 9.37
C SER A 77 -2.24 -9.90 9.05
N CYS A 78 -1.78 -11.01 9.63
CA CYS A 78 -0.44 -11.55 9.37
C CYS A 78 -0.28 -11.96 7.90
N ALA A 79 -1.32 -12.57 7.31
CA ALA A 79 -1.32 -12.96 5.90
C ALA A 79 -1.20 -11.77 4.95
N GLU A 80 -1.90 -10.67 5.24
CA GLU A 80 -1.78 -9.42 4.50
C GLU A 80 -0.38 -8.81 4.66
N ALA A 81 0.13 -8.70 5.89
CA ALA A 81 1.47 -8.16 6.13
C ALA A 81 2.55 -8.98 5.40
N THR A 82 2.41 -10.32 5.40
CA THR A 82 3.30 -11.25 4.67
C THR A 82 3.22 -11.05 3.16
N PHE A 83 2.01 -10.82 2.62
CA PHE A 83 1.84 -10.48 1.22
C PHE A 83 2.58 -9.18 0.90
N PHE A 84 2.42 -8.14 1.71
CA PHE A 84 3.06 -6.85 1.46
C PHE A 84 4.59 -6.95 1.51
N LEU A 85 5.14 -7.62 2.52
CA LEU A 85 6.60 -7.84 2.64
C LEU A 85 7.20 -8.50 1.38
N ARG A 86 6.47 -9.44 0.77
CA ARG A 86 6.95 -10.22 -0.38
C ARG A 86 6.65 -9.61 -1.74
N ASN A 87 5.58 -8.84 -1.85
CA ASN A 87 5.04 -8.40 -3.14
C ASN A 87 5.13 -6.88 -3.34
N CYS A 88 5.32 -6.10 -2.27
CA CYS A 88 5.30 -4.65 -2.35
C CYS A 88 6.68 -4.04 -2.01
N PRO A 89 7.16 -3.07 -2.80
CA PRO A 89 8.44 -2.43 -2.54
C PRO A 89 8.34 -1.47 -1.34
N GLY A 90 9.45 -1.29 -0.61
CA GLY A 90 9.59 -0.26 0.41
C GLY A 90 8.85 -0.54 1.73
N THR A 91 8.40 -1.76 1.97
CA THR A 91 7.79 -2.16 3.24
C THR A 91 8.81 -2.15 4.38
N LYS A 92 8.42 -1.60 5.53
CA LYS A 92 9.20 -1.52 6.77
C LYS A 92 8.46 -2.23 7.89
N MET A 93 8.19 -3.52 7.68
CA MET A 93 7.35 -4.35 8.55
C MET A 93 8.12 -5.48 9.23
N ASP A 94 9.22 -5.89 8.61
CA ASP A 94 10.16 -6.90 9.08
C ASP A 94 11.44 -6.16 9.49
N GLY A 95 11.62 -5.98 10.80
CA GLY A 95 12.67 -5.11 11.35
C GLY A 95 14.01 -5.83 11.49
N ASP A 96 13.96 -7.11 11.81
CA ASP A 96 15.07 -8.03 12.03
C ASP A 96 15.39 -8.89 10.79
N ASN A 97 14.56 -8.81 9.75
CA ASN A 97 14.74 -9.48 8.45
C ASN A 97 14.69 -11.01 8.55
N ASP A 98 13.84 -11.52 9.44
CA ASP A 98 13.63 -12.96 9.64
C ASP A 98 12.54 -13.52 8.69
N GLY A 99 11.85 -12.64 7.95
CA GLY A 99 10.77 -12.96 7.05
C GLY A 99 9.37 -12.95 7.69
N VAL A 100 9.25 -12.56 8.96
CA VAL A 100 7.99 -12.45 9.71
C VAL A 100 7.67 -10.98 9.94
N PRO A 101 6.76 -10.39 9.14
CA PRO A 101 6.41 -9.00 9.33
C PRO A 101 5.46 -8.82 10.53
N CYS A 102 5.57 -7.70 11.23
CA CYS A 102 4.58 -7.27 12.21
C CYS A 102 4.32 -8.24 13.38
N GLU A 103 5.38 -8.90 13.88
CA GLU A 103 5.32 -9.83 15.00
C GLU A 103 4.63 -9.28 16.26
N GLN A 104 4.74 -7.97 16.49
CA GLN A 104 4.15 -7.31 17.65
C GLN A 104 2.63 -7.12 17.57
N GLN A 105 2.06 -7.10 16.36
CA GLN A 105 0.66 -6.75 16.12
C GLN A 105 -0.14 -7.92 15.52
N TRP A 106 0.34 -8.49 14.42
CA TRP A 106 -0.43 -9.43 13.60
C TRP A 106 0.15 -10.85 13.62
N CYS A 107 1.46 -11.01 13.51
CA CYS A 107 2.14 -12.32 13.47
C CYS A 107 2.60 -12.72 14.87
N ARG A 108 1.65 -12.89 15.81
CA ARG A 108 1.90 -13.19 17.22
C ARG A 108 1.83 -14.70 17.50
N TRP A 109 2.74 -15.48 16.96
CA TRP A 109 2.72 -16.94 17.09
C TRP A 109 4.11 -17.50 17.37
#